data_AF-R7R2M6-F1
#
_entry.id   AF-R7R2M6-F1
#
_cell.length_a   1.000
_cell.length_b   1.000
_cell.length_c   1.000
_cell.angle_alpha   90.00
_cell.angle_beta   90.00
_cell.angle_gamma   90.00
#
_symmetry.space_group_name_H-M   'P 1'
#
loop_
_entity.id
_entity.type
_entity.pdbx_description
1 polymer ?
#
loop_
_entity_poly.entity_id
_entity_poly.type
_entity_poly.pdbx_seq_one_letter_code
_entity_poly.pdbx_strand_id
1 'polypeptide(L)'
;MRSRRRTTANRLLKAITDNLVLVTSAVVNHDEGIKEQISDEKFKEDLEFYTNSGIFADTIDFTYEKIAEDKLLISIGKASCYCFDDIDVTLQLSDGVDMETATKLLYEDLNERLSA
;
A
#
# COMPACT_ATOMS: atom_id res chain seq x y z
N MET A 1 -11.42 -16.43 5.18
CA MET A 1 -10.36 -16.14 4.19
C MET A 1 -10.13 -14.65 4.16
N ARG A 2 -8.94 -14.16 4.51
CA ARG A 2 -8.54 -12.77 4.27
C ARG A 2 -8.34 -12.65 2.76
N SER A 3 -9.22 -11.95 2.04
CA SER A 3 -9.04 -11.74 0.61
C SER A 3 -8.12 -10.54 0.41
N ARG A 4 -6.94 -10.78 -0.17
CA ARG A 4 -6.06 -9.74 -0.67
C ARG A 4 -6.74 -9.00 -1.81
N ARG A 5 -6.80 -7.67 -1.73
CA ARG A 5 -7.50 -6.80 -2.68
C ARG A 5 -6.51 -5.86 -3.35
N ARG A 6 -6.81 -5.43 -4.58
CA ARG A 6 -5.99 -4.43 -5.30
C ARG A 6 -6.25 -3.03 -4.78
N THR A 7 -5.21 -2.20 -4.82
CA THR A 7 -5.24 -0.77 -4.57
C THR A 7 -4.23 -0.09 -5.51
N THR A 8 -4.00 1.21 -5.36
CA THR A 8 -3.01 1.96 -6.15
C THR A 8 -2.12 2.78 -5.22
N ALA A 9 -0.93 3.15 -5.70
CA ALA A 9 -0.03 4.03 -4.95
C ALA A 9 -0.70 5.35 -4.56
N ASN A 10 -1.49 5.95 -5.47
CA ASN A 10 -2.24 7.17 -5.22
C ASN A 10 -3.27 7.02 -4.09
N ARG A 11 -4.01 5.90 -4.06
CA ARG A 11 -4.99 5.63 -2.99
C ARG A 11 -4.31 5.39 -1.65
N LEU A 12 -3.19 4.67 -1.65
CA LEU A 12 -2.38 4.47 -0.44
C LEU A 12 -1.85 5.80 0.10
N LEU A 13 -1.23 6.62 -0.77
CA LEU A 13 -0.74 7.93 -0.39
C LEU A 13 -1.86 8.78 0.18
N LYS A 14 -3.02 8.82 -0.50
CA LYS A 14 -4.19 9.56 -0.03
C LYS A 14 -4.68 9.10 1.35
N ALA A 15 -4.70 7.79 1.62
CA ALA A 15 -5.10 7.26 2.92
C ALA A 15 -4.15 7.69 4.05
N ILE A 16 -2.86 7.78 3.75
CA ILE A 16 -1.83 8.27 4.68
C ILE A 16 -1.97 9.79 4.88
N THR A 17 -2.12 10.58 3.80
CA THR A 17 -2.22 12.04 3.89
C THR A 17 -3.52 12.52 4.52
N ASP A 18 -4.63 11.80 4.29
CA ASP A 18 -5.93 12.07 4.92
C ASP A 18 -5.97 11.56 6.38
N ASN A 19 -4.85 11.06 6.90
CA ASN A 19 -4.67 10.55 8.26
C ASN A 19 -5.69 9.44 8.63
N LEU A 20 -6.10 8.63 7.66
CA LEU A 20 -6.95 7.45 7.93
C LEU A 20 -6.13 6.29 8.51
N VAL A 21 -4.86 6.24 8.14
CA VAL A 21 -3.91 5.22 8.55
C VAL A 21 -2.54 5.82 8.82
N LEU A 22 -1.79 5.17 9.69
CA LEU A 22 -0.39 5.46 10.01
C LEU A 22 0.49 4.31 9.52
N VAL A 23 1.61 4.64 8.88
CA VAL A 23 2.65 3.67 8.55
C VAL A 23 3.40 3.33 9.83
N THR A 24 3.45 2.05 10.20
CA THR A 24 4.13 1.59 11.42
C THR A 24 5.34 0.70 11.15
N SER A 25 5.43 0.15 9.93
CA SER A 25 6.59 -0.63 9.47
C SER A 25 6.58 -0.68 7.95
N ALA A 26 7.75 -0.54 7.34
CA ALA A 26 8.00 -0.80 5.93
C ALA A 26 9.23 -1.70 5.81
N VAL A 27 9.08 -2.82 5.12
CA VAL A 27 10.14 -3.82 4.96
C VAL A 27 10.28 -4.17 3.49
N VAL A 28 11.49 -4.04 2.96
CA VAL A 28 11.87 -4.58 1.66
C VAL A 28 12.33 -6.02 1.88
N ASN A 29 11.72 -6.95 1.16
CA ASN A 29 12.10 -8.35 1.10
C ASN A 29 12.91 -8.56 -0.19
N HIS A 30 14.20 -8.83 -0.07
CA HIS A 30 15.05 -9.17 -1.20
C HIS A 30 14.98 -10.67 -1.51
N ASP A 31 15.17 -11.04 -2.77
CA ASP A 31 15.14 -12.45 -3.24
C ASP A 31 16.12 -13.37 -2.49
N GLU A 32 17.22 -12.83 -1.97
CA GLU A 32 18.21 -13.55 -1.15
C GLU A 32 17.74 -13.85 0.29
N GLY A 33 16.47 -13.55 0.62
CA GLY A 33 15.91 -13.71 1.96
C GLY A 33 16.33 -12.63 2.94
N ILE A 34 17.02 -11.59 2.47
CA ILE A 34 17.41 -10.41 3.24
C ILE A 34 16.17 -9.53 3.44
N LYS A 35 16.00 -9.03 4.67
CA LYS A 35 14.95 -8.09 5.01
C LYS A 35 15.56 -6.76 5.44
N GLU A 36 15.27 -5.72 4.68
CA GLU A 36 15.70 -4.36 4.98
C GLU A 36 14.51 -3.58 5.57
N GLN A 37 14.71 -3.00 6.75
CA GLN A 37 13.70 -2.14 7.36
C GLN A 37 13.92 -0.70 6.94
N ILE A 38 12.88 -0.07 6.40
CA ILE A 38 12.87 1.33 5.96
C ILE A 38 12.12 2.17 7.00
N SER A 39 12.57 3.41 7.23
CA SER A 39 11.83 4.34 8.10
C SER A 39 10.50 4.72 7.48
N ASP A 40 9.51 5.07 8.30
CA ASP A 40 8.20 5.46 7.79
C ASP A 40 8.26 6.78 7.01
N GLU A 41 9.16 7.71 7.38
CA GLU A 41 9.37 8.94 6.62
C GLU A 41 9.95 8.66 5.25
N LYS A 42 10.97 7.78 5.17
CA LYS A 42 11.59 7.44 3.89
C LYS A 42 10.60 6.74 2.97
N PHE A 43 9.81 5.80 3.50
CA PHE A 43 8.75 5.15 2.74
C PHE A 43 7.73 6.16 2.17
N LYS A 44 7.29 7.13 2.99
CA LYS A 44 6.34 8.18 2.55
C LYS A 44 6.93 9.06 1.44
N GLU A 45 8.20 9.48 1.58
CA GLU A 45 8.91 10.25 0.56
C GLU A 45 8.98 9.51 -0.79
N ASP A 46 9.38 8.24 -0.76
CA ASP A 46 9.50 7.43 -1.99
C ASP A 46 8.14 7.15 -2.62
N LEU A 47 7.10 6.92 -1.82
CA LEU A 47 5.73 6.76 -2.31
C LEU A 47 5.22 8.04 -2.97
N GLU A 48 5.49 9.21 -2.37
CA GLU A 48 5.13 10.51 -2.96
C GLU A 48 5.90 10.76 -4.27
N PHE A 49 7.19 10.43 -4.33
CA PHE A 49 7.94 10.52 -5.57
C PHE A 49 7.38 9.59 -6.66
N TYR A 50 7.09 8.33 -6.31
CA TYR A 50 6.55 7.35 -7.23
C TYR A 50 5.16 7.75 -7.76
N THR A 51 4.27 8.23 -6.90
CA THR A 51 2.95 8.73 -7.32
C THR A 51 3.04 9.95 -8.25
N ASN A 52 4.02 10.83 -8.03
CA ASN A 52 4.28 12.00 -8.87
C ASN A 52 5.05 11.68 -10.17
N SER A 53 5.52 10.44 -10.36
CA SER A 53 6.28 10.02 -11.55
C SER A 53 5.45 9.93 -12.84
N GLY A 54 4.15 10.19 -12.76
CA GLY A 54 3.24 10.22 -13.91
C GLY A 54 2.96 8.80 -14.43
N ILE A 55 3.46 8.49 -15.62
CA ILE A 55 3.16 7.22 -16.31
C ILE A 55 3.64 5.97 -15.54
N PHE A 56 4.60 6.12 -14.63
CA PHE A 56 5.15 5.00 -13.87
C PHE A 56 4.34 4.68 -12.62
N ALA A 57 3.49 5.59 -12.12
CA ALA A 57 2.75 5.41 -10.86
C ALA A 57 1.81 4.19 -10.87
N ASP A 58 1.36 3.76 -12.05
CA ASP A 58 0.45 2.62 -12.22
C ASP A 58 1.14 1.33 -12.70
N THR A 59 2.48 1.29 -12.71
CA THR A 59 3.24 0.17 -13.29
C THR A 59 3.50 -0.98 -12.31
N ILE A 60 3.55 -0.69 -11.01
CA ILE A 60 3.78 -1.69 -9.95
C ILE A 60 2.44 -2.08 -9.32
N ASP A 61 2.28 -3.36 -8.98
CA ASP A 61 1.10 -3.83 -8.27
C ASP A 61 1.12 -3.41 -6.80
N PHE A 62 -0.01 -2.90 -6.32
CA PHE A 62 -0.26 -2.65 -4.91
C PHE A 62 -1.48 -3.47 -4.48
N THR A 63 -1.34 -4.19 -3.38
CA THR A 63 -2.43 -4.96 -2.79
C THR A 63 -2.51 -4.73 -1.29
N TYR A 64 -3.68 -4.94 -0.71
CA TYR A 64 -3.88 -4.83 0.73
C TYR A 64 -4.71 -5.97 1.30
N GLU A 65 -4.50 -6.26 2.58
CA GLU A 65 -5.32 -7.20 3.35
C GLU A 65 -5.42 -6.83 4.83
N LYS A 66 -6.54 -7.17 5.47
CA LYS A 66 -6.74 -7.00 6.92
C LYS A 66 -5.95 -8.06 7.68
N ILE A 67 -4.99 -7.64 8.51
CA ILE A 67 -4.15 -8.54 9.31
C ILE A 67 -4.49 -8.55 10.80
N ALA A 68 -5.12 -7.49 11.32
CA ALA A 68 -5.70 -7.41 12.66
C ALA A 68 -6.97 -6.55 12.62
N GLU A 69 -7.62 -6.32 13.76
CA GLU A 69 -8.85 -5.51 13.82
C GLU A 69 -8.65 -4.09 13.28
N ASP A 70 -7.49 -3.54 13.58
CA ASP A 70 -7.04 -2.16 13.38
C ASP A 70 -5.79 -2.07 12.49
N LYS A 71 -5.39 -3.17 11.83
CA LYS A 71 -4.18 -3.22 10.99
C LYS A 71 -4.42 -3.78 9.61
N LEU A 72 -3.75 -3.16 8.64
CA LEU A 72 -3.68 -3.59 7.25
C LEU A 72 -2.23 -3.91 6.89
N LEU A 73 -2.05 -4.87 6.01
CA LEU A 73 -0.80 -5.10 5.29
C LEU A 73 -0.99 -4.62 3.85
N ILE A 74 -0.08 -3.76 3.38
CA ILE A 74 0.11 -3.49 1.95
C ILE A 74 1.26 -4.38 1.47
N SER A 75 1.06 -5.05 0.34
CA SER A 75 2.13 -5.73 -0.38
C SER A 75 2.29 -5.10 -1.76
N ILE A 76 3.53 -4.73 -2.09
CA ILE A 76 3.90 -3.99 -3.30
C ILE A 76 4.87 -4.83 -4.13
N GLY A 77 4.61 -4.98 -5.43
CA GLY A 77 5.47 -5.74 -6.35
C GLY A 77 5.32 -7.26 -6.26
N LYS A 78 4.53 -7.78 -5.31
CA LYS A 78 4.48 -9.20 -4.96
C LYS A 78 3.76 -10.07 -6.00
N ALA A 79 2.93 -9.47 -6.85
CA ALA A 79 2.28 -10.17 -7.96
C ALA A 79 3.07 -10.10 -9.28
N SER A 80 4.09 -9.24 -9.36
CA SER A 80 4.94 -9.10 -10.54
C SER A 80 6.07 -10.13 -10.54
N CYS A 81 6.15 -10.95 -11.58
CA CYS A 81 7.27 -11.87 -11.79
C CYS A 81 8.58 -11.15 -12.21
N TYR A 82 8.54 -9.83 -12.37
CA TYR A 82 9.70 -9.00 -12.72
C TYR A 82 10.22 -8.17 -11.55
N CYS A 83 9.56 -8.22 -10.39
CA CYS A 83 10.06 -7.62 -9.17
C CYS A 83 10.94 -8.64 -8.44
N PHE A 84 12.25 -8.36 -8.35
CA PHE A 84 13.19 -9.15 -7.55
C PHE A 84 13.07 -8.86 -6.05
N ASP A 85 12.68 -7.62 -5.73
CA ASP A 85 12.40 -7.18 -4.37
C ASP A 85 10.89 -6.84 -4.26
N ASP A 86 10.28 -7.24 -3.15
CA ASP A 86 8.91 -6.86 -2.80
C ASP A 86 8.87 -6.08 -1.48
N ILE A 87 7.82 -5.29 -1.27
CA ILE A 87 7.70 -4.44 -0.08
C ILE A 87 6.44 -4.83 0.68
N ASP A 88 6.60 -5.09 1.98
CA ASP A 88 5.51 -5.28 2.91
C ASP A 88 5.42 -4.07 3.86
N VAL A 89 4.27 -3.40 3.89
CA VAL A 89 4.02 -2.20 4.70
C VAL A 89 2.88 -2.46 5.66
N THR A 90 3.15 -2.32 6.95
CA THR A 90 2.12 -2.44 7.99
C THR A 90 1.52 -1.08 8.30
N LEU A 91 0.20 -0.98 8.12
CA LEU A 91 -0.59 0.19 8.45
C LEU A 91 -1.40 -0.06 9.72
N GLN A 92 -1.52 0.98 10.52
CA GLN A 92 -2.37 1.06 11.69
C GLN A 92 -3.51 2.04 11.38
N LEU A 93 -4.76 1.71 11.71
CA LEU A 93 -5.86 2.68 11.63
C LEU A 93 -5.62 3.82 12.63
N SER A 94 -5.88 5.04 12.20
CA SER A 94 -5.86 6.21 13.09
C SER A 94 -7.01 6.16 14.11
N ASP A 95 -6.86 6.91 15.20
CA ASP A 95 -7.87 6.98 16.25
C ASP A 95 -9.25 7.40 15.71
N GLY A 96 -10.28 6.58 16.01
CA GLY A 96 -11.65 6.83 15.59
C GLY A 96 -11.97 6.46 14.13
N VAL A 97 -10.99 5.95 13.36
CA VAL A 97 -11.21 5.45 12.00
C VAL A 97 -11.57 3.97 12.06
N ASP A 98 -12.69 3.60 11.44
CA ASP A 98 -13.06 2.20 11.28
C ASP A 98 -12.47 1.59 10.00
N MET A 99 -12.40 0.25 9.99
CA MET A 99 -11.83 -0.51 8.87
C MET A 99 -12.60 -0.31 7.56
N GLU A 100 -13.91 -0.08 7.62
CA GLU A 100 -14.73 0.15 6.43
C GLU A 100 -14.34 1.47 5.76
N THR A 101 -14.20 2.54 6.53
CA THR A 101 -13.79 3.87 6.07
C THR A 101 -12.40 3.82 5.43
N ALA A 102 -11.42 3.23 6.11
CA ALA A 102 -10.06 3.10 5.58
C ALA A 102 -10.01 2.26 4.29
N THR A 103 -10.69 1.10 4.28
CA THR A 103 -10.65 0.19 3.12
C THR A 103 -11.48 0.67 1.95
N LYS A 104 -12.50 1.51 2.15
CA LYS A 104 -13.26 2.14 1.06
C LYS A 104 -12.40 3.06 0.21
N LEU A 105 -11.46 3.79 0.82
CA LEU A 105 -10.52 4.62 0.08
C LEU A 105 -9.47 3.79 -0.66
N LEU A 106 -8.96 2.74 0.00
CA LEU A 106 -7.97 1.83 -0.58
C LEU A 106 -8.54 0.97 -1.70
N TYR A 107 -9.83 0.67 -1.69
CA TYR A 107 -10.44 -0.21 -2.68
C TYR A 107 -10.47 0.44 -4.06
N GLU A 108 -9.84 -0.20 -5.04
CA GLU A 108 -9.97 0.16 -6.45
C GLU A 108 -11.22 -0.53 -7.03
N ASP A 109 -12.26 0.24 -7.37
CA ASP A 109 -13.35 -0.26 -8.22
C ASP A 109 -12.92 -0.18 -9.68
N LEU A 110 -12.77 -1.33 -10.33
CA LEU A 110 -12.37 -1.42 -11.74
C LEU A 110 -13.39 -0.76 -12.67
N ASN A 111 -14.65 -0.60 -12.25
CA ASN A 111 -15.65 0.12 -13.03
C ASN A 111 -15.35 1.63 -13.09
N GLU A 112 -14.69 2.20 -12.08
CA GLU A 112 -14.27 3.61 -12.07
C GLU A 112 -13.18 3.86 -13.13
N ARG A 113 -12.33 2.85 -13.42
CA ARG A 113 -11.26 2.97 -14.43
C ARG A 113 -11.75 2.83 -15.87
N LEU A 114 -12.81 2.06 -16.09
CA LEU A 114 -13.37 1.82 -17.43
C LEU A 114 -14.38 2.90 -17.86
N SER A 115 -14.70 3.83 -16.96
CA SER A 115 -15.66 4.92 -17.20
C SER A 115 -15.00 6.29 -17.40
N ALA A 116 -13.67 6.38 -17.27
CA ALA A 116 -12.85 7.56 -17.56
C ALA A 116 -12.21 7.46 -18.96
#